data_AF-A0A9Q0CFD4-F1
#
_entry.id   AF-A0A9Q0CFD4-F1
#
_cell.length_a   1.000
_cell.length_b   1.000
_cell.length_c   1.000
_cell.angle_alpha   90.00
_cell.angle_beta   90.00
_cell.angle_gamma   90.00
#
_symmetry.space_group_name_H-M   'P 1'
#
loop_
_entity.id
_entity.type
_entity.pdbx_description
1 polymer ?
#
loop_
_entity_poly.entity_id
_entity_poly.type
_entity_poly.pdbx_seq_one_letter_code
_entity_poly.pdbx_strand_id
1 'polypeptide(L)'
;MEFMLDTICDIKNNKKRTKEDPAHHTRLKKWLQKLRADEILLRGLKWQKLLDPDKKGQWWLSGDLVESSGNVDFVATKISTEVLETQKLVQLAASQRMNTDLRRAIFCIIMSGEDYLDAFEKLLRLDLSGKQDREIMRVLVHCCLQEKMFNKYYTVLASKLCSHDKNHKFSLQYCLWDQFKELESMELNRSMNLAKFTAEMLANFSLSLAVLKSVDFTDPVQLTAKRIMHFRMLFEFLIEREESLVWNAFTRIAGLPELELLRSSILFFVKQYVVAANKGFTGKFKIMRKALDNVAGVLM
;
A
#
# COMPACT_ATOMS: atom_id res chain seq x y z
N MET A 1 -5.48 -44.13 -11.10
CA MET A 1 -4.36 -43.84 -12.03
C MET A 1 -4.61 -44.50 -13.39
N GLU A 2 -5.12 -45.74 -13.39
CA GLU A 2 -5.55 -46.48 -14.60
C GLU A 2 -6.50 -45.69 -15.50
N PHE A 3 -7.55 -45.06 -14.94
CA PHE A 3 -8.49 -44.25 -15.74
C PHE A 3 -7.80 -43.15 -16.57
N MET A 4 -6.80 -42.49 -16.00
CA MET A 4 -6.06 -41.41 -16.68
C MET A 4 -5.22 -41.98 -17.83
N LEU A 5 -4.57 -43.12 -17.60
CA LEU A 5 -3.78 -43.81 -18.61
C LEU A 5 -4.65 -44.33 -19.76
N ASP A 6 -5.81 -44.91 -19.43
CA ASP A 6 -6.80 -45.36 -20.42
C ASP A 6 -7.36 -44.21 -21.25
N THR A 7 -7.64 -43.05 -20.63
CA THR A 7 -8.08 -41.86 -21.38
C THR A 7 -7.01 -41.32 -22.32
N ILE A 8 -5.74 -41.35 -21.92
CA ILE A 8 -4.63 -40.90 -22.79
C ILE A 8 -4.46 -41.87 -23.97
N CYS A 9 -4.56 -43.17 -23.72
CA CYS A 9 -4.50 -44.20 -24.76
C CYS A 9 -5.69 -44.09 -25.75
N ASP A 10 -6.89 -43.81 -25.25
CA ASP A 10 -8.09 -43.66 -26.10
C ASP A 10 -8.05 -42.39 -26.96
N ILE A 11 -7.52 -41.28 -26.43
CA ILE A 11 -7.31 -40.04 -27.19
C ILE A 11 -6.23 -40.27 -28.26
N LYS A 12 -5.12 -40.95 -27.91
CA LYS A 12 -4.05 -41.30 -28.86
C LYS A 12 -4.56 -42.16 -30.02
N ASN A 13 -5.51 -43.05 -29.75
CA ASN A 13 -6.09 -43.95 -30.74
C ASN A 13 -7.36 -43.42 -31.41
N ASN A 14 -7.69 -42.14 -31.20
CA ASN A 14 -8.81 -41.42 -31.82
C ASN A 14 -10.18 -42.12 -31.69
N LYS A 15 -10.40 -42.83 -30.57
CA LYS A 15 -11.68 -43.48 -30.28
C LYS A 15 -12.66 -42.42 -29.74
N LYS A 16 -13.70 -42.09 -30.51
CA LYS A 16 -14.83 -41.29 -30.00
C LYS A 16 -15.65 -42.14 -29.03
N ARG A 17 -15.49 -41.92 -27.72
CA ARG A 17 -16.39 -42.49 -26.71
C ARG A 17 -17.77 -41.83 -26.85
N THR A 18 -18.82 -42.65 -26.90
CA THR A 18 -20.21 -42.23 -26.76
C THR A 18 -20.40 -41.52 -25.41
N LYS A 19 -21.22 -40.46 -25.36
CA LYS A 19 -21.53 -39.70 -24.14
C LYS A 19 -22.34 -40.57 -23.17
N GLU A 20 -21.68 -41.50 -22.49
CA GLU A 20 -22.23 -42.14 -21.29
C GLU A 20 -21.56 -41.50 -20.08
N ASP A 21 -22.36 -40.83 -19.25
CA ASP A 21 -21.90 -40.26 -17.99
C ASP A 21 -21.62 -41.42 -17.01
N PRO A 22 -20.35 -41.73 -16.68
CA PRO A 22 -20.03 -42.87 -15.83
C PRO A 22 -20.60 -42.62 -14.43
N ALA A 23 -21.22 -43.64 -13.82
CA ALA A 23 -21.82 -43.58 -12.47
C ALA A 23 -20.88 -43.04 -11.37
N HIS A 24 -19.56 -43.06 -11.60
CA HIS A 24 -18.55 -42.45 -10.75
C HIS A 24 -18.66 -40.91 -10.68
N HIS A 25 -19.07 -40.22 -11.75
CA HIS A 25 -19.29 -38.77 -11.74
C HIS A 25 -20.46 -38.37 -10.83
N THR A 26 -21.50 -39.19 -10.76
CA THR A 26 -22.67 -38.96 -9.91
C THR A 26 -22.33 -39.09 -8.43
N ARG A 27 -21.45 -40.05 -8.08
CA ARG A 27 -20.95 -40.23 -6.70
C ARG A 27 -20.03 -39.08 -6.29
N LEU A 28 -19.13 -38.66 -7.17
CA LEU A 28 -18.24 -37.52 -6.94
C LEU A 28 -19.04 -36.22 -6.77
N LYS A 29 -20.05 -36.00 -7.63
CA LYS A 29 -20.97 -34.85 -7.56
C LYS A 29 -21.71 -34.78 -6.22
N LYS A 30 -22.26 -35.90 -5.74
CA LYS A 30 -22.92 -35.96 -4.41
C LYS A 30 -21.95 -35.70 -3.26
N TRP A 31 -20.70 -36.15 -3.38
CA TRP A 31 -19.67 -35.91 -2.38
C TRP A 31 -19.25 -34.43 -2.32
N LEU A 32 -19.06 -33.78 -3.47
CA LEU A 32 -18.75 -32.35 -3.57
C LEU A 32 -19.90 -31.47 -3.04
N GLN A 33 -21.15 -31.83 -3.33
CA GLN A 33 -22.34 -31.15 -2.79
C GLN A 33 -22.40 -31.24 -1.26
N LYS A 34 -22.06 -32.40 -0.67
CA LYS A 34 -21.97 -32.54 0.80
C LYS A 34 -20.91 -31.64 1.45
N LEU A 35 -19.84 -31.33 0.72
CA LEU A 35 -18.78 -30.44 1.18
C LEU A 35 -19.09 -28.96 0.95
N ARG A 36 -20.30 -28.62 0.46
CA ARG A 36 -20.69 -27.27 0.03
C ARG A 36 -19.70 -26.64 -0.95
N ALA A 37 -19.12 -27.46 -1.84
CA ALA A 37 -18.21 -26.96 -2.87
C ALA A 37 -18.85 -25.92 -3.79
N ASP A 38 -20.19 -25.89 -3.86
CA ASP A 38 -20.99 -24.88 -4.55
C ASP A 38 -20.73 -23.45 -4.04
N GLU A 39 -20.30 -23.30 -2.77
CA GLU A 39 -19.98 -22.03 -2.11
C GLU A 39 -18.49 -21.64 -2.26
N ILE A 40 -17.64 -22.55 -2.73
CA ILE A 40 -16.18 -22.33 -2.83
C ILE A 40 -15.84 -21.74 -4.20
N LEU A 41 -15.46 -20.46 -4.22
CA LEU A 41 -15.01 -19.76 -5.42
C LEU A 41 -13.53 -20.08 -5.73
N LEU A 42 -13.29 -21.03 -6.63
CA LEU A 42 -11.95 -21.18 -7.23
C LEU A 42 -11.75 -20.07 -8.28
N ARG A 43 -10.98 -19.03 -7.93
CA ARG A 43 -10.71 -17.86 -8.80
C ARG A 43 -11.99 -17.19 -9.36
N GLY A 44 -13.02 -17.03 -8.53
CA GLY A 44 -14.26 -16.34 -8.91
C GLY A 44 -15.23 -17.13 -9.81
N LEU A 45 -14.92 -18.39 -10.13
CA LEU A 45 -15.80 -19.23 -10.96
C LEU A 45 -16.94 -19.84 -10.11
N LYS A 46 -18.19 -19.56 -10.52
CA LYS A 46 -19.39 -20.15 -9.91
C LYS A 46 -19.71 -21.51 -10.53
N TRP A 47 -20.14 -22.45 -9.69
CA TRP A 47 -20.53 -23.81 -10.08
C TRP A 47 -21.56 -23.87 -11.22
N GLN A 48 -22.53 -22.96 -11.23
CA GLN A 48 -23.54 -22.85 -12.29
C GLN A 48 -22.91 -22.59 -13.68
N LYS A 49 -21.82 -21.81 -13.73
CA LYS A 49 -21.11 -21.46 -14.97
C LYS A 49 -20.32 -22.65 -15.55
N LEU A 50 -19.98 -23.65 -14.72
CA LEU A 50 -19.31 -24.88 -15.16
C LEU A 50 -20.28 -25.88 -15.77
N LEU A 51 -21.55 -25.84 -15.37
CA LEU A 51 -22.61 -26.75 -15.79
C LEU A 51 -23.33 -26.31 -17.07
N ASP A 52 -23.04 -25.11 -17.59
CA ASP A 52 -23.64 -24.59 -18.82
C ASP A 52 -23.29 -25.48 -20.03
N PRO A 53 -24.30 -26.09 -20.70
CA PRO A 53 -24.08 -26.97 -21.85
C PRO A 53 -23.65 -26.23 -23.12
N ASP A 54 -23.87 -24.92 -23.21
CA ASP A 54 -23.56 -24.10 -24.40
C ASP A 54 -22.31 -23.23 -24.24
N LYS A 55 -21.50 -23.50 -23.20
CA LYS A 55 -20.25 -22.78 -22.93
C LYS A 55 -19.29 -22.77 -24.13
N LYS A 56 -19.06 -21.58 -24.70
CA LYS A 56 -17.99 -21.32 -25.66
C LYS A 56 -16.83 -20.59 -24.98
N GLY A 57 -15.64 -21.18 -25.12
CA GLY A 57 -14.39 -20.67 -24.54
C GLY A 57 -14.22 -21.06 -23.08
N GLN A 58 -13.14 -21.80 -22.79
CA GLN A 58 -12.33 -21.73 -21.56
C GLN A 58 -11.37 -22.91 -21.51
N TRP A 59 -10.20 -22.76 -22.13
CA TRP A 59 -9.14 -23.77 -22.06
C TRP A 59 -7.97 -23.39 -21.15
N TRP A 60 -7.87 -22.14 -20.70
CA TRP A 60 -7.23 -21.70 -19.44
C TRP A 60 -7.53 -20.20 -19.28
N LEU A 61 -7.86 -19.73 -18.07
CA LEU A 61 -8.14 -18.31 -17.85
C LEU A 61 -6.86 -17.46 -17.89
N SER A 62 -6.77 -16.54 -18.86
CA SER A 62 -6.00 -15.30 -18.78
C SER A 62 -6.91 -14.14 -19.22
N GLY A 63 -7.06 -13.13 -18.36
CA GLY A 63 -7.70 -11.85 -18.68
C GLY A 63 -9.18 -11.75 -18.29
N ASP A 64 -9.47 -10.72 -17.48
CA ASP A 64 -10.77 -10.26 -16.97
C ASP A 64 -11.90 -10.23 -18.02
N LEU A 65 -13.14 -10.37 -17.56
CA LEU A 65 -14.24 -9.49 -18.00
C LEU A 65 -15.47 -9.61 -17.10
N VAL A 66 -15.84 -8.45 -16.56
CA VAL A 66 -17.15 -8.11 -15.99
C VAL A 66 -18.06 -7.75 -17.16
N GLU A 67 -19.25 -8.35 -17.24
CA GLU A 67 -20.33 -7.84 -18.09
C GLU A 67 -21.46 -7.33 -17.20
N SER A 68 -21.79 -6.05 -17.38
CA SER A 68 -23.03 -5.44 -16.90
C SER A 68 -23.77 -4.88 -18.10
N SER A 69 -25.05 -5.24 -18.24
CA SER A 69 -25.95 -4.72 -19.26
C SER A 69 -27.11 -3.97 -18.58
N GLY A 70 -27.36 -2.73 -19.03
CA GLY A 70 -28.62 -2.04 -18.81
C GLY A 70 -28.56 -0.59 -18.33
N ASN A 71 -28.15 0.35 -19.20
CA ASN A 71 -28.79 1.67 -19.44
C ASN A 71 -27.83 2.54 -20.27
N VAL A 72 -28.12 2.77 -21.55
CA VAL A 72 -27.12 3.31 -22.50
C VAL A 72 -27.29 4.81 -22.81
N ASP A 73 -28.47 5.40 -22.62
CA ASP A 73 -28.74 6.72 -23.22
C ASP A 73 -28.57 7.95 -22.30
N PHE A 74 -28.43 7.78 -20.97
CA PHE A 74 -28.02 8.87 -20.06
C PHE A 74 -26.51 8.85 -19.76
N VAL A 75 -25.86 7.72 -20.01
CA VAL A 75 -24.47 7.44 -19.61
C VAL A 75 -23.48 7.88 -20.70
N ALA A 76 -23.88 7.89 -21.97
CA ALA A 76 -23.03 8.24 -23.10
C ALA A 76 -22.41 9.66 -23.01
N THR A 77 -23.12 10.63 -22.43
CA THR A 77 -22.62 12.01 -22.33
C THR A 77 -21.65 12.21 -21.16
N LYS A 78 -21.80 11.49 -20.05
CA LYS A 78 -20.80 11.46 -18.95
C LYS A 78 -19.59 10.58 -19.29
N ILE A 79 -19.80 9.44 -19.96
CA ILE A 79 -18.74 8.54 -20.45
C ILE A 79 -17.79 9.27 -21.40
N SER A 80 -18.28 10.17 -22.24
CA SER A 80 -17.43 10.86 -23.22
C SER A 80 -16.36 11.74 -22.56
N THR A 81 -16.67 12.34 -21.40
CA THR A 81 -15.73 13.14 -20.60
C THR A 81 -14.87 12.24 -19.70
N GLU A 82 -15.48 11.25 -19.03
CA GLU A 82 -14.79 10.30 -18.15
C GLU A 82 -13.80 9.39 -18.91
N VAL A 83 -14.07 9.01 -20.17
CA VAL A 83 -13.17 8.19 -20.99
C VAL A 83 -11.93 8.98 -21.38
N LEU A 84 -12.06 10.28 -21.70
CA LEU A 84 -10.91 11.11 -22.04
C LEU A 84 -10.02 11.36 -20.80
N GLU A 85 -10.63 11.60 -19.64
CA GLU A 85 -9.91 11.74 -18.37
C GLU A 85 -9.25 10.44 -17.95
N THR A 86 -9.93 9.30 -18.10
CA THR A 86 -9.39 7.96 -17.85
C THR A 86 -8.21 7.66 -18.78
N GLN A 87 -8.29 8.00 -20.08
CA GLN A 87 -7.18 7.84 -21.02
C GLN A 87 -5.97 8.71 -20.65
N LYS A 88 -6.18 9.96 -20.24
CA LYS A 88 -5.12 10.84 -19.74
C LYS A 88 -4.47 10.27 -18.49
N LEU A 89 -5.25 9.73 -17.55
CA LEU A 89 -4.74 9.10 -16.34
C LEU A 89 -3.91 7.84 -16.64
N VAL A 90 -4.32 7.03 -17.61
CA VAL A 90 -3.54 5.86 -18.04
C VAL A 90 -2.21 6.27 -18.68
N GLN A 91 -2.20 7.33 -19.51
CA GLN A 91 -0.96 7.88 -20.06
C GLN A 91 -0.05 8.45 -18.97
N LEU A 92 -0.63 9.15 -17.99
CA LEU A 92 0.10 9.67 -16.83
C LEU A 92 0.70 8.52 -16.01
N ALA A 93 -0.05 7.45 -15.76
CA ALA A 93 0.42 6.25 -15.06
C ALA A 93 1.64 5.64 -15.79
N ALA A 94 1.59 5.55 -17.12
CA ALA A 94 2.72 5.08 -17.92
C ALA A 94 3.95 5.97 -17.76
N SER A 95 3.76 7.31 -17.76
CA SER A 95 4.86 8.27 -17.54
C SER A 95 5.49 8.14 -16.15
N GLN A 96 4.71 7.76 -15.12
CA GLN A 96 5.17 7.52 -13.75
C GLN A 96 5.69 6.10 -13.51
N ARG A 97 6.01 5.33 -14.57
CA ARG A 97 6.56 3.97 -14.49
C ARG A 97 5.61 2.96 -13.81
N MET A 98 4.29 3.14 -13.95
CA MET A 98 3.30 2.14 -13.58
C MET A 98 3.25 1.03 -14.64
N ASN A 99 4.26 0.17 -14.61
CA ASN A 99 4.52 -0.81 -15.67
C ASN A 99 3.55 -2.00 -15.66
N THR A 100 2.87 -2.27 -14.53
CA THR A 100 1.93 -3.39 -14.39
C THR A 100 0.48 -2.91 -14.39
N ASP A 101 -0.45 -3.74 -14.87
CA ASP A 101 -1.89 -3.42 -14.85
C ASP A 101 -2.38 -3.10 -13.44
N LEU A 102 -1.89 -3.87 -12.46
CA LEU A 102 -2.20 -3.62 -11.05
C LEU A 102 -1.79 -2.23 -10.60
N ARG A 103 -0.55 -1.80 -10.91
CA ARG A 103 -0.07 -0.47 -10.54
C ARG A 103 -0.84 0.63 -11.25
N ARG A 104 -1.20 0.42 -12.52
CA ARG A 104 -2.06 1.34 -13.28
C ARG A 104 -3.44 1.48 -12.65
N ALA A 105 -4.07 0.36 -12.28
CA ALA A 105 -5.38 0.35 -11.63
C ALA A 105 -5.36 1.09 -10.29
N ILE A 106 -4.39 0.78 -9.42
CA ILE A 106 -4.20 1.47 -8.13
C ILE A 106 -3.95 2.98 -8.36
N PHE A 107 -3.09 3.34 -9.31
CA PHE A 107 -2.81 4.73 -9.64
C PHE A 107 -4.08 5.47 -10.08
N CYS A 108 -4.85 4.87 -11.00
CA CYS A 108 -6.09 5.47 -11.49
C CYS A 108 -7.07 5.66 -10.33
N ILE A 109 -7.27 4.68 -9.45
CA ILE A 109 -8.14 4.79 -8.28
C ILE A 109 -7.70 5.92 -7.36
N ILE A 110 -6.40 6.05 -7.07
CA ILE A 110 -5.88 7.08 -6.18
C ILE A 110 -6.05 8.48 -6.79
N MET A 111 -5.86 8.62 -8.10
CA MET A 111 -5.92 9.91 -8.80
C MET A 111 -7.34 10.33 -9.19
N SER A 112 -8.28 9.40 -9.36
CA SER A 112 -9.68 9.68 -9.69
C SER A 112 -10.63 9.62 -8.50
N GLY A 113 -10.11 9.34 -7.30
CA GLY A 113 -10.90 9.35 -6.06
C GLY A 113 -11.43 10.75 -5.75
N GLU A 114 -12.72 10.86 -5.43
CA GLU A 114 -13.34 12.13 -5.03
C GLU A 114 -12.79 12.60 -3.66
N ASP A 115 -12.67 11.65 -2.74
CA ASP A 115 -12.06 11.82 -1.44
C ASP A 115 -11.27 10.56 -1.02
N TYR A 116 -10.69 10.59 0.18
CA TYR A 116 -9.88 9.47 0.68
C TYR A 116 -10.73 8.23 1.03
N LEU A 117 -12.02 8.37 1.32
CA LEU A 117 -12.90 7.25 1.66
C LEU A 117 -13.32 6.50 0.39
N ASP A 118 -13.67 7.24 -0.65
CA ASP A 118 -13.96 6.71 -1.98
C ASP A 118 -12.75 5.95 -2.54
N ALA A 119 -11.56 6.57 -2.51
CA ALA A 119 -10.33 5.89 -2.92
C ALA A 119 -10.04 4.63 -2.07
N PHE A 120 -10.23 4.72 -0.74
CA PHE A 120 -10.06 3.58 0.16
C PHE A 120 -11.02 2.42 -0.18
N GLU A 121 -12.30 2.69 -0.35
CA GLU A 121 -13.29 1.66 -0.71
C GLU A 121 -13.00 1.02 -2.07
N LYS A 122 -12.65 1.83 -3.08
CA LYS A 122 -12.28 1.34 -4.41
C LYS A 122 -11.02 0.47 -4.36
N LEU A 123 -10.02 0.82 -3.54
CA LEU A 123 -8.82 0.01 -3.34
C LEU A 123 -9.14 -1.33 -2.67
N LEU A 124 -10.05 -1.37 -1.69
CA LEU A 124 -10.46 -2.63 -1.06
C LEU A 124 -11.22 -3.55 -2.02
N ARG A 125 -11.97 -2.99 -2.98
CA ARG A 125 -12.70 -3.77 -4.00
C ARG A 125 -11.78 -4.50 -4.99
N LEU A 126 -10.49 -4.14 -5.04
CA LEU A 126 -9.51 -4.88 -5.85
C LEU A 126 -9.22 -6.29 -5.30
N ASP A 127 -9.58 -6.57 -4.05
CA ASP A 127 -9.44 -7.88 -3.38
C ASP A 127 -8.04 -8.50 -3.57
N LEU A 128 -7.01 -7.68 -3.36
CA LEU A 128 -5.62 -8.08 -3.55
C LEU A 128 -5.15 -8.91 -2.37
N SER A 129 -4.36 -9.95 -2.64
CA SER A 129 -3.82 -10.82 -1.58
C SER A 129 -2.29 -10.92 -1.61
N GLY A 130 -1.70 -11.02 -0.42
CA GLY A 130 -0.28 -11.31 -0.22
C GLY A 130 0.66 -10.24 -0.78
N LYS A 131 1.44 -10.59 -1.81
CA LYS A 131 2.47 -9.69 -2.36
C LYS A 131 1.89 -8.53 -3.17
N GLN A 132 0.72 -8.72 -3.79
CA GLN A 132 0.07 -7.71 -4.62
C GLN A 132 -0.44 -6.52 -3.80
N ASP A 133 -0.94 -6.81 -2.60
CA ASP A 133 -1.46 -5.79 -1.67
C ASP A 133 -0.41 -4.72 -1.30
N ARG A 134 0.87 -5.12 -1.25
CA ARG A 134 2.00 -4.19 -1.00
C ARG A 134 2.13 -3.10 -2.05
N GLU A 135 1.63 -3.35 -3.26
CA GLU A 135 1.68 -2.36 -4.35
C GLU A 135 0.78 -1.15 -4.06
N ILE A 136 -0.28 -1.29 -3.24
CA ILE A 136 -1.14 -0.16 -2.86
C ILE A 136 -0.29 0.91 -2.17
N MET A 137 0.44 0.54 -1.12
CA MET A 137 1.29 1.48 -0.38
C MET A 137 2.44 2.03 -1.24
N ARG A 138 3.03 1.21 -2.11
CA ARG A 138 4.12 1.63 -2.99
C ARG A 138 3.67 2.70 -3.98
N VAL A 139 2.53 2.49 -4.63
CA VAL A 139 1.96 3.44 -5.59
C VAL A 139 1.50 4.70 -4.87
N LEU A 140 0.85 4.57 -3.71
CA LEU A 140 0.41 5.72 -2.90
C LEU A 140 1.59 6.62 -2.53
N VAL A 141 2.66 6.04 -1.96
CA VAL A 141 3.86 6.81 -1.61
C VAL A 141 4.47 7.42 -2.87
N HIS A 142 4.59 6.67 -3.98
CA HIS A 142 5.11 7.21 -5.22
C HIS A 142 4.35 8.46 -5.68
N CYS A 143 3.02 8.41 -5.72
CA CYS A 143 2.18 9.54 -6.12
C CYS A 143 2.38 10.73 -5.19
N CYS A 144 2.33 10.51 -3.88
CA CYS A 144 2.55 11.54 -2.86
C CYS A 144 3.89 12.27 -3.03
N LEU A 145 4.94 11.55 -3.41
CA LEU A 145 6.27 12.14 -3.56
C LEU A 145 6.46 12.94 -4.85
N GLN A 146 5.70 12.61 -5.90
CA GLN A 146 5.77 13.29 -7.20
C GLN A 146 4.93 14.58 -7.27
N GLU A 147 4.12 14.85 -6.25
CA GLU A 147 3.30 16.06 -6.20
C GLU A 147 4.14 17.34 -6.20
N LYS A 148 3.64 18.38 -6.87
CA LYS A 148 4.29 19.71 -6.84
C LYS A 148 4.27 20.34 -5.45
N MET A 149 3.20 20.10 -4.70
CA MET A 149 3.05 20.53 -3.31
C MET A 149 2.53 19.37 -2.48
N PHE A 150 3.05 19.24 -1.25
CA PHE A 150 2.61 18.19 -0.34
C PHE A 150 1.09 18.22 -0.12
N ASN A 151 0.43 17.13 -0.49
CA ASN A 151 -1.02 16.97 -0.37
C ASN A 151 -1.34 16.01 0.79
N LYS A 152 -2.11 16.48 1.78
CA LYS A 152 -2.50 15.70 2.96
C LYS A 152 -3.43 14.52 2.65
N TYR A 153 -4.10 14.53 1.50
CA TYR A 153 -4.95 13.43 1.02
C TYR A 153 -4.24 12.08 1.14
N TYR A 154 -2.99 12.00 0.68
CA TYR A 154 -2.20 10.76 0.72
C TYR A 154 -1.93 10.27 2.14
N THR A 155 -1.73 11.19 3.09
CA THR A 155 -1.52 10.82 4.50
C THR A 155 -2.79 10.25 5.12
N VAL A 156 -3.94 10.88 4.89
CA VAL A 156 -5.21 10.40 5.45
C VAL A 156 -5.57 9.03 4.86
N LEU A 157 -5.40 8.86 3.55
CA LEU A 157 -5.59 7.57 2.88
C LEU A 157 -4.63 6.49 3.44
N ALA A 158 -3.33 6.80 3.56
CA ALA A 158 -2.35 5.87 4.11
C ALA A 158 -2.63 5.49 5.57
N SER A 159 -3.08 6.45 6.38
CA SER A 159 -3.47 6.22 7.78
C SER A 159 -4.69 5.29 7.89
N LYS A 160 -5.69 5.51 7.02
CA LYS A 160 -6.88 4.66 6.96
C LYS A 160 -6.54 3.22 6.56
N LEU A 161 -5.69 3.05 5.54
CA LEU A 161 -5.17 1.74 5.14
C LEU A 161 -4.36 1.07 6.26
N CYS A 162 -3.45 1.79 6.94
CA CYS A 162 -2.69 1.24 8.07
C CYS A 162 -3.57 0.80 9.24
N SER A 163 -4.71 1.46 9.44
CA SER A 163 -5.69 1.11 10.48
C SER A 163 -6.54 -0.11 10.09
N HIS A 164 -6.75 -0.33 8.79
CA HIS A 164 -7.50 -1.47 8.26
C HIS A 164 -6.70 -2.78 8.31
N ASP A 165 -5.45 -2.78 7.83
CA ASP A 165 -4.57 -3.96 7.88
C ASP A 165 -3.15 -3.59 8.33
N LYS A 166 -2.61 -4.37 9.29
CA LYS A 166 -1.22 -4.27 9.76
C LYS A 166 -0.21 -4.52 8.63
N ASN A 167 -0.55 -5.32 7.62
CA ASN A 167 0.33 -5.54 6.45
C ASN A 167 0.61 -4.24 5.69
N HIS A 168 -0.36 -3.35 5.60
CA HIS A 168 -0.18 -2.02 5.01
C HIS A 168 0.80 -1.18 5.83
N LYS A 169 0.73 -1.25 7.16
CA LYS A 169 1.69 -0.57 8.06
C LYS A 169 3.12 -1.05 7.84
N PHE A 170 3.33 -2.36 7.75
CA PHE A 170 4.66 -2.92 7.44
C PHE A 170 5.13 -2.52 6.04
N SER A 171 4.25 -2.59 5.04
CA SER A 171 4.56 -2.20 3.67
C SER A 171 4.97 -0.73 3.59
N LEU A 172 4.27 0.16 4.31
CA LEU A 172 4.60 1.57 4.40
C LEU A 172 5.98 1.80 5.03
N GLN A 173 6.29 1.11 6.13
CA GLN A 173 7.61 1.16 6.77
C GLN A 173 8.72 0.76 5.80
N TYR A 174 8.56 -0.32 5.04
CA TYR A 174 9.54 -0.71 4.03
C TYR A 174 9.65 0.30 2.90
N CYS A 175 8.54 0.89 2.44
CA CYS A 175 8.56 1.95 1.43
C CYS A 175 9.39 3.15 1.90
N LEU A 176 9.20 3.60 3.15
CA LEU A 176 9.97 4.70 3.72
C LEU A 176 11.46 4.37 3.81
N TRP A 177 11.80 3.16 4.25
CA TRP A 177 13.21 2.71 4.30
C TRP A 177 13.87 2.70 2.92
N ASP A 178 13.16 2.24 1.90
CA ASP A 178 13.69 2.24 0.54
C ASP A 178 13.87 3.68 0.03
N GLN A 179 12.94 4.59 0.33
CA GLN A 179 13.10 6.00 -0.01
C GLN A 179 14.24 6.69 0.76
N PHE A 180 14.49 6.32 2.02
CA PHE A 180 15.63 6.86 2.79
C PHE A 180 16.99 6.47 2.19
N LYS A 181 17.09 5.28 1.59
CA LYS A 181 18.31 4.85 0.88
C LYS A 181 18.57 5.72 -0.36
N GLU A 182 17.52 6.18 -1.03
CA GLU A 182 17.59 6.97 -2.27
C GLU A 182 17.78 8.49 -2.04
N LEU A 183 17.85 8.97 -0.79
CA LEU A 183 17.92 10.41 -0.49
C LEU A 183 19.06 11.16 -1.16
N GLU A 184 20.20 10.49 -1.43
CA GLU A 184 21.36 11.14 -2.03
C GLU A 184 21.13 11.54 -3.49
N SER A 185 20.39 10.73 -4.25
CA SER A 185 20.01 11.02 -5.63
C SER A 185 18.63 11.69 -5.75
N MET A 186 17.90 11.83 -4.63
CA MET A 186 16.56 12.39 -4.61
C MET A 186 16.53 13.89 -4.87
N GLU A 187 15.57 14.34 -5.67
CA GLU A 187 15.30 15.76 -5.89
C GLU A 187 14.73 16.43 -4.63
N LEU A 188 14.99 17.73 -4.46
CA LEU A 188 14.61 18.48 -3.27
C LEU A 188 13.10 18.44 -2.99
N ASN A 189 12.27 18.66 -4.01
CA ASN A 189 10.82 18.68 -3.85
C ASN A 189 10.30 17.31 -3.38
N ARG A 190 10.80 16.24 -3.99
CA ARG A 190 10.48 14.86 -3.62
C ARG A 190 10.89 14.54 -2.18
N SER A 191 12.09 14.98 -1.79
CA SER A 191 12.61 14.84 -0.42
C SER A 191 11.79 15.62 0.61
N MET A 192 11.34 16.84 0.27
CA MET A 192 10.47 17.66 1.11
C MET A 192 9.09 17.01 1.30
N ASN A 193 8.49 16.49 0.22
CA ASN A 193 7.22 15.76 0.31
C ASN A 193 7.37 14.51 1.19
N LEU A 194 8.47 13.76 1.06
CA LEU A 194 8.76 12.60 1.89
C LEU A 194 8.91 12.97 3.37
N ALA A 195 9.63 14.04 3.67
CA ALA A 195 9.82 14.52 5.03
C ALA A 195 8.49 14.91 5.68
N LYS A 196 7.65 15.69 4.97
CA LYS A 196 6.30 16.09 5.42
C LYS A 196 5.38 14.88 5.59
N PHE A 197 5.36 13.97 4.61
CA PHE A 197 4.58 12.74 4.68
C PHE A 197 4.96 11.90 5.91
N THR A 198 6.26 11.68 6.11
CA THR A 198 6.76 10.89 7.25
C THR A 198 6.42 11.57 8.58
N ALA A 199 6.63 12.89 8.69
CA ALA A 199 6.28 13.64 9.89
C ALA A 199 4.78 13.55 10.22
N GLU A 200 3.91 13.63 9.21
CA GLU A 200 2.46 13.51 9.41
C GLU A 200 2.05 12.09 9.84
N MET A 201 2.67 11.06 9.27
CA MET A 201 2.44 9.65 9.68
C MET A 201 2.94 9.34 11.09
N LEU A 202 3.94 10.07 11.59
CA LEU A 202 4.40 10.00 12.98
C LEU A 202 3.45 10.77 13.92
N ALA A 203 3.05 11.97 13.52
CA ALA A 203 2.17 12.84 14.31
C ALA A 203 0.76 12.25 14.48
N ASN A 204 0.22 11.60 13.45
CA ASN A 204 -1.07 10.91 13.52
C ASN A 204 -0.98 9.49 14.09
N PHE A 205 0.19 9.07 14.57
CA PHE A 205 0.40 7.80 15.25
C PHE A 205 0.21 6.53 14.41
N SER A 206 0.07 6.67 13.08
CA SER A 206 0.00 5.53 12.15
C SER A 206 1.32 4.77 12.16
N LEU A 207 2.44 5.49 12.24
CA LEU A 207 3.79 4.96 12.41
C LEU A 207 4.38 5.40 13.76
N SER A 208 5.30 4.58 14.28
CA SER A 208 6.13 4.92 15.44
C SER A 208 7.46 5.50 14.96
N LEU A 209 8.15 6.31 15.78
CA LEU A 209 9.52 6.77 15.49
C LEU A 209 10.51 5.62 15.28
N ALA A 210 10.17 4.39 15.69
CA ALA A 210 10.92 3.18 15.35
C ALA A 210 11.14 3.00 13.83
N VAL A 211 10.34 3.64 12.96
CA VAL A 211 10.59 3.68 11.51
C VAL A 211 11.93 4.33 11.16
N LEU A 212 12.48 5.19 12.02
CA LEU A 212 13.77 5.85 11.79
C LEU A 212 14.97 4.99 12.19
N LYS A 213 14.76 3.77 12.72
CA LYS A 213 15.86 2.88 13.15
C LYS A 213 16.82 2.45 12.02
N SER A 214 16.42 2.62 10.76
CA SER A 214 17.27 2.33 9.60
C SER A 214 18.29 3.43 9.32
N VAL A 215 18.28 4.52 10.08
CA VAL A 215 19.12 5.70 9.88
C VAL A 215 20.01 5.87 11.10
N ASP A 216 21.32 5.94 10.88
CA ASP A 216 22.27 6.33 11.91
C ASP A 216 22.44 7.85 11.88
N PHE A 217 21.94 8.52 12.91
CA PHE A 217 22.04 9.98 13.04
C PHE A 217 23.32 10.46 13.74
N THR A 218 24.26 9.56 13.99
CA THR A 218 25.57 9.88 14.58
C THR A 218 26.73 9.62 13.63
N ASP A 219 26.54 8.76 12.63
CA ASP A 219 27.57 8.42 11.64
C ASP A 219 27.82 9.59 10.65
N PRO A 220 28.99 10.25 10.69
CA PRO A 220 29.30 11.37 9.80
C PRO A 220 29.43 10.95 8.33
N VAL A 221 29.70 9.66 8.04
CA VAL A 221 29.79 9.16 6.67
C VAL A 221 28.40 9.07 6.04
N GLN A 222 27.38 8.69 6.82
CA GLN A 222 26.00 8.61 6.36
C GLN A 222 25.28 9.96 6.36
N LEU A 223 25.70 10.92 7.19
CA LEU A 223 25.09 12.25 7.28
C LEU A 223 25.61 13.22 6.21
N THR A 224 25.31 12.92 4.94
CA THR A 224 25.53 13.87 3.83
C THR A 224 24.65 15.11 3.98
N ALA A 225 25.02 16.21 3.30
CA ALA A 225 24.25 17.46 3.34
C ALA A 225 22.78 17.28 2.95
N LYS A 226 22.50 16.43 1.95
CA LYS A 226 21.13 16.11 1.51
C LYS A 226 20.34 15.34 2.57
N ARG A 227 20.97 14.36 3.22
CA ARG A 227 20.35 13.59 4.32
C ARG A 227 20.11 14.46 5.54
N ILE A 228 21.08 15.29 5.93
CA ILE A 228 20.91 16.27 7.01
C ILE A 228 19.71 17.17 6.71
N MET A 229 19.63 17.74 5.50
CA MET A 229 18.52 18.59 5.11
C MET A 229 17.17 17.86 5.16
N HIS A 230 17.09 16.62 4.65
CA HIS A 230 15.87 15.80 4.68
C HIS A 230 15.36 15.57 6.10
N PHE A 231 16.21 15.03 6.98
CA PHE A 231 15.81 14.70 8.34
C PHE A 231 15.62 15.95 9.20
N ARG A 232 16.35 17.04 8.92
CA ARG A 232 16.10 18.33 9.54
C ARG A 232 14.69 18.82 9.21
N MET A 233 14.28 18.82 7.93
CA MET A 233 12.91 19.18 7.55
C MET A 233 11.89 18.29 8.27
N LEU A 234 12.09 16.97 8.29
CA LEU A 234 11.18 16.03 8.97
C LEU A 234 11.01 16.39 10.45
N PHE A 235 12.12 16.60 11.17
CA PHE A 235 12.06 16.93 12.59
C PHE A 235 11.51 18.34 12.85
N GLU A 236 11.82 19.33 12.00
CA GLU A 236 11.20 20.66 12.08
C GLU A 236 9.67 20.53 11.93
N PHE A 237 9.16 19.81 10.91
CA PHE A 237 7.73 19.57 10.73
C PHE A 237 7.07 18.81 11.90
N LEU A 238 7.79 17.88 12.52
CA LEU A 238 7.28 17.11 13.66
C LEU A 238 7.27 17.93 14.95
N ILE A 239 8.31 18.72 15.21
CA ILE A 239 8.49 19.48 16.46
C ILE A 239 7.66 20.78 16.47
N GLU A 240 7.33 21.33 15.29
CA GLU A 240 6.42 22.48 15.14
C GLU A 240 4.99 22.16 15.63
N ARG A 241 4.63 20.88 15.79
CA ARG A 241 3.31 20.45 16.29
C ARG A 241 3.09 20.83 17.76
N GLU A 242 1.85 20.68 18.23
CA GLU A 242 1.48 20.91 19.63
C GLU A 242 2.36 20.11 20.60
N GLU A 243 2.61 20.66 21.79
CA GLU A 243 3.54 20.05 22.76
C GLU A 243 3.10 18.66 23.22
N SER A 244 1.79 18.44 23.38
CA SER A 244 1.18 17.14 23.70
C SER A 244 1.45 16.11 22.61
N LEU A 245 1.28 16.48 21.33
CA LEU A 245 1.56 15.61 20.19
C LEU A 245 3.05 15.25 20.11
N VAL A 246 3.94 16.23 20.28
CA VAL A 246 5.39 15.97 20.32
C VAL A 246 5.72 15.04 21.47
N TRP A 247 5.19 15.27 22.67
CA TRP A 247 5.40 14.37 23.80
C TRP A 247 4.95 12.95 23.49
N ASN A 248 3.70 12.79 23.04
CA ASN A 248 3.10 11.50 22.77
C ASN A 248 3.82 10.72 21.67
N ALA A 249 4.29 11.40 20.62
CA ALA A 249 5.04 10.75 19.55
C ALA A 249 6.35 10.15 20.08
N PHE A 250 7.12 10.93 20.84
CA PHE A 250 8.46 10.53 21.32
C PHE A 250 8.42 9.58 22.51
N THR A 251 7.43 9.70 23.41
CA THR A 251 7.26 8.78 24.55
C THR A 251 7.01 7.33 24.11
N ARG A 252 6.40 7.09 22.95
CA ARG A 252 6.12 5.74 22.44
C ARG A 252 7.35 4.87 22.21
N ILE A 253 8.54 5.48 22.05
CA ILE A 253 9.80 4.74 21.91
C ILE A 253 10.65 4.76 23.20
N ALA A 254 10.25 5.53 24.22
CA ALA A 254 11.01 5.70 25.47
C ALA A 254 11.12 4.41 26.30
N GLY A 255 10.06 3.61 26.33
CA GLY A 255 10.03 2.34 27.08
C GLY A 255 10.69 1.16 26.36
N LEU A 256 11.22 1.33 25.15
CA LEU A 256 11.76 0.23 24.32
C LEU A 256 13.30 0.20 24.41
N PRO A 257 13.90 -0.79 25.12
CA PRO A 257 15.35 -0.83 25.32
C PRO A 257 16.10 -1.00 24.00
N GLU A 258 15.54 -1.77 23.06
CA GLU A 258 16.11 -1.98 21.71
C GLU A 258 16.30 -0.68 20.91
N LEU A 259 15.61 0.41 21.29
CA LEU A 259 15.64 1.70 20.59
C LEU A 259 16.47 2.75 21.33
N GLU A 260 17.24 2.40 22.36
CA GLU A 260 18.08 3.34 23.11
C GLU A 260 19.08 4.09 22.21
N LEU A 261 19.77 3.38 21.32
CA LEU A 261 20.68 3.98 20.35
C LEU A 261 19.96 4.97 19.43
N LEU A 262 18.75 4.62 18.97
CA LEU A 262 17.93 5.50 18.15
C LEU A 262 17.50 6.76 18.92
N ARG A 263 17.12 6.64 20.19
CA ARG A 263 16.75 7.80 21.02
C ARG A 263 17.93 8.76 21.17
N SER A 264 19.11 8.22 21.50
CA SER A 264 20.34 9.00 21.65
C SER A 264 20.76 9.68 20.34
N SER A 265 20.66 8.97 19.21
CA SER A 265 21.03 9.52 17.91
C SER A 265 20.06 10.62 17.44
N ILE A 266 18.75 10.45 17.67
CA ILE A 266 17.75 11.50 17.43
C ILE A 266 18.02 12.74 18.29
N LEU A 267 18.32 12.56 19.58
CA LEU A 267 18.64 13.68 20.48
C LEU A 267 19.85 14.48 19.99
N PHE A 268 20.92 13.78 19.60
CA PHE A 268 22.11 14.40 19.03
C PHE A 268 21.76 15.19 17.77
N PHE A 269 21.07 14.57 16.81
CA PHE A 269 20.76 15.19 15.54
C PHE A 269 19.86 16.41 15.65
N VAL A 270 18.77 16.32 16.41
CA VAL A 270 17.86 17.46 16.61
C VAL A 270 18.60 18.61 17.29
N LYS A 271 19.43 18.33 18.30
CA LYS A 271 20.25 19.37 18.94
C LYS A 271 21.18 20.05 17.94
N GLN A 272 21.89 19.26 17.15
CA GLN A 272 22.97 19.74 16.30
C GLN A 272 22.49 20.39 14.99
N TYR A 273 21.42 19.88 14.38
CA TYR A 273 21.00 20.30 13.04
C TYR A 273 19.65 21.01 13.00
N VAL A 274 18.79 20.83 14.00
CA VAL A 274 17.49 21.53 14.08
C VAL A 274 17.60 22.75 15.00
N VAL A 275 17.94 22.53 16.27
CA VAL A 275 17.98 23.60 17.29
C VAL A 275 19.11 24.59 17.03
N ALA A 276 20.29 24.12 16.62
CA ALA A 276 21.41 25.00 16.30
C ALA A 276 21.09 25.94 15.13
N ALA A 277 20.26 25.47 14.19
CA ALA A 277 19.88 26.25 13.02
C ALA A 277 18.66 27.16 13.27
N ASN A 278 17.74 26.78 14.17
CA ASN A 278 16.64 27.62 14.62
C ASN A 278 16.47 27.53 16.13
N LYS A 279 16.94 28.56 16.84
CA LYS A 279 16.88 28.65 18.32
C LYS A 279 15.44 28.67 18.87
N GLY A 280 14.44 28.97 18.05
CA GLY A 280 13.02 28.91 18.43
C GLY A 280 12.57 27.52 18.90
N PHE A 281 13.22 26.45 18.41
CA PHE A 281 12.90 25.08 18.81
C PHE A 281 13.47 24.66 20.17
N THR A 282 14.22 25.51 20.86
CA THR A 282 14.88 25.15 22.14
C THR A 282 13.88 24.67 23.21
N GLY A 283 12.69 25.31 23.30
CA GLY A 283 11.64 24.91 24.23
C GLY A 283 11.09 23.52 23.92
N LYS A 284 10.65 23.33 22.68
CA LYS A 284 10.12 22.05 22.19
C LYS A 284 11.14 20.91 22.28
N PHE A 285 12.42 21.19 22.05
CA PHE A 285 13.49 20.20 22.20
C PHE A 285 13.64 19.72 23.64
N LYS A 286 13.44 20.59 24.65
CA LYS A 286 13.44 20.16 26.06
C LYS A 286 12.27 19.19 26.35
N ILE A 287 11.10 19.44 25.76
CA ILE A 287 9.93 18.57 25.87
C ILE A 287 10.21 17.22 25.21
N MET A 288 10.70 17.25 23.97
CA MET A 288 11.10 16.05 23.22
C MET A 288 12.12 15.20 23.99
N ARG A 289 13.13 15.83 24.61
CA ARG A 289 14.12 15.13 25.43
C ARG A 289 13.46 14.44 26.63
N LYS A 290 12.66 15.17 27.40
CA LYS A 290 11.93 14.59 28.53
C LYS A 290 11.00 13.45 28.08
N ALA A 291 10.36 13.58 26.92
CA ALA A 291 9.48 12.55 26.37
C ALA A 291 10.26 11.26 26.02
N LEU A 292 11.48 11.36 25.50
CA LEU A 292 12.34 10.21 25.20
C LEU A 292 12.88 9.50 26.45
N ASP A 293 12.99 10.22 27.57
CA ASP A 293 13.39 9.70 28.87
C ASP A 293 12.20 9.16 29.70
N ASN A 294 10.96 9.36 29.21
CA ASN A 294 9.73 8.94 29.90
C ASN A 294 9.48 7.42 29.76
N VAL A 295 10.28 6.62 30.47
CA VAL A 295 10.18 5.14 30.49
C VAL A 295 8.81 4.67 31.01
N ALA A 296 8.14 5.47 31.84
CA ALA A 296 6.80 5.17 32.35
C ALA A 296 5.70 5.18 31.26
N GLY A 297 5.98 5.75 30.08
CA GLY A 297 5.06 5.73 28.94
C GLY A 297 3.83 6.61 29.09
N VAL A 298 3.81 7.51 30.09
CA VAL A 298 2.66 8.39 30.37
C VAL A 298 2.47 9.39 29.24
N LEU A 299 1.31 9.38 28.60
CA LEU A 299 0.92 10.30 27.53
C LEU A 299 0.34 11.60 28.12
N MET A 300 0.51 12.71 27.40
CA MET A 300 -0.09 14.03 27.71
C MET A 300 -1.36 14.27 26.90
#